data_AF-A0A1J4V1N4-F1
#
_entry.id   AF-A0A1J4V1N4-F1
#
_cell.length_a   1.000
_cell.length_b   1.000
_cell.length_c   1.000
_cell.angle_alpha   90.00
_cell.angle_beta   90.00
_cell.angle_gamma   90.00
#
_symmetry.space_group_name_H-M   'P 1'
#
loop_
_entity.id
_entity.type
_entity.pdbx_description
1 polymer ?
#
loop_
_entity_poly.entity_id
_entity_poly.type
_entity_poly.pdbx_seq_one_letter_code
_entity_poly.pdbx_strand_id
1 'polypeptide(L)'
;MRNIKLFTVGALLMHSVWPDWRAEIAQKVGVSQALVDKWAIRADLQRISGCGEQYGDLLAYCGIKGVPDLATRNATTLRTLMIQTNQQYGGDKFNMVNTMPSKTTIRRWITKAKDTVRYPRFLEGL
;
A
#
# COMPACT_ATOMS: atom_id res chain seq x y z
N MET A 1 -15.58 18.84 -17.23
CA MET A 1 -14.48 18.07 -16.59
C MET A 1 -15.05 17.36 -15.37
N ARG A 2 -14.89 16.04 -15.23
CA ARG A 2 -15.37 15.30 -14.04
C ARG A 2 -14.51 15.71 -12.83
N ASN A 3 -15.10 16.40 -11.86
CA ASN A 3 -14.51 16.68 -10.56
C ASN A 3 -14.29 15.34 -9.82
N ILE A 4 -13.05 14.89 -9.71
CA ILE A 4 -12.74 13.67 -8.93
C ILE A 4 -12.69 14.08 -7.46
N LYS A 5 -13.70 13.69 -6.68
CA LYS A 5 -13.83 14.02 -5.25
C LYS A 5 -12.92 13.12 -4.39
N LEU A 6 -11.61 13.31 -4.49
CA LEU A 6 -10.58 12.54 -3.74
C LEU A 6 -10.38 13.05 -2.31
N PHE A 7 -11.43 13.13 -1.50
CA PHE A 7 -11.32 13.67 -0.13
C PHE A 7 -11.05 12.61 0.94
N THR A 8 -11.10 11.32 0.59
CA THR A 8 -10.94 10.21 1.54
C THR A 8 -10.03 9.12 0.97
N VAL A 9 -9.42 8.33 1.86
CA VAL A 9 -8.64 7.14 1.48
C VAL A 9 -9.49 6.15 0.68
N GLY A 10 -10.77 5.98 1.05
CA GLY A 10 -11.71 5.15 0.31
C GLY A 10 -11.96 5.66 -1.11
N ALA A 11 -12.14 6.98 -1.28
CA ALA A 11 -12.31 7.58 -2.61
C ALA A 11 -11.06 7.39 -3.47
N LEU A 12 -9.86 7.64 -2.90
CA LEU A 12 -8.61 7.37 -3.61
C LEU A 12 -8.52 5.90 -4.03
N LEU A 13 -8.78 4.98 -3.11
CA LEU A 13 -8.68 3.55 -3.38
C LEU A 13 -9.62 3.11 -4.50
N MET A 14 -10.88 3.57 -4.47
CA MET A 14 -11.86 3.30 -5.52
C MET A 14 -11.42 3.83 -6.88
N HIS A 15 -10.87 5.04 -6.92
CA HIS A 15 -10.45 5.69 -8.16
C HIS A 15 -9.02 5.33 -8.61
N SER A 16 -8.30 4.47 -7.87
CA SER A 16 -6.93 4.06 -8.19
C SER A 16 -6.75 2.54 -8.29
N VAL A 17 -7.84 1.77 -8.38
CA VAL A 17 -7.77 0.32 -8.58
C VAL A 17 -6.99 -0.01 -9.87
N TRP A 18 -7.23 0.73 -10.94
CA TRP A 18 -6.65 0.48 -12.26
C TRP A 18 -5.49 1.43 -12.58
N PRO A 19 -4.44 0.95 -13.28
CA PRO A 19 -3.30 1.78 -13.67
C PRO A 19 -3.68 3.02 -14.47
N ASP A 20 -4.63 2.90 -15.41
CA ASP A 20 -5.06 4.01 -16.27
C ASP A 20 -5.70 5.14 -15.46
N TRP A 21 -6.48 4.80 -14.43
CA TRP A 21 -7.08 5.80 -13.55
C TRP A 21 -6.06 6.51 -12.68
N ARG A 22 -4.97 5.83 -12.31
CA ARG A 22 -3.85 6.48 -11.59
C ARG A 22 -3.15 7.51 -12.48
N ALA A 23 -2.99 7.22 -13.77
CA ALA A 23 -2.44 8.18 -14.72
C ALA A 23 -3.36 9.40 -14.87
N GLU A 24 -4.68 9.19 -14.93
CA GLU A 24 -5.66 10.29 -14.97
C GLU A 24 -5.63 11.15 -13.69
N ILE A 25 -5.53 10.53 -12.51
CA ILE A 25 -5.37 11.24 -11.23
C ILE A 25 -4.08 12.04 -11.23
N ALA A 26 -2.96 11.46 -11.66
CA ALA A 26 -1.66 12.13 -11.70
C ALA A 26 -1.70 13.39 -12.57
N GLN A 27 -2.30 13.28 -13.76
CA GLN A 27 -2.48 14.40 -14.67
C GLN A 27 -3.37 15.50 -14.08
N LYS A 28 -4.50 15.14 -13.46
CA LYS A 28 -5.46 16.10 -12.89
C LYS A 28 -4.94 16.82 -11.66
N VAL A 29 -4.18 16.11 -10.81
CA VAL A 29 -3.63 16.67 -9.57
C VAL A 29 -2.29 17.38 -9.82
N GLY A 30 -1.65 17.15 -10.98
CA GLY A 30 -0.36 17.76 -11.32
C GLY A 30 0.81 17.13 -10.57
N VAL A 31 0.74 15.82 -10.31
CA VAL A 31 1.78 15.06 -9.59
C VAL A 31 2.31 13.91 -10.45
N SER A 32 3.44 13.33 -10.05
CA SER A 32 3.98 12.16 -10.75
C SER A 32 3.08 10.94 -10.55
N GLN A 33 2.98 10.10 -11.59
CA GLN A 33 2.24 8.84 -11.51
C GLN A 33 2.79 7.91 -10.42
N ALA A 34 4.12 7.90 -10.23
CA ALA A 34 4.77 7.14 -9.17
C ALA A 34 4.27 7.53 -7.76
N LEU A 35 3.93 8.81 -7.55
CA LEU A 35 3.37 9.28 -6.28
C LEU A 35 1.94 8.76 -6.07
N VAL A 36 1.12 8.77 -7.13
CA VAL A 36 -0.23 8.21 -7.10
C VAL A 36 -0.21 6.70 -6.88
N ASP A 37 0.70 5.97 -7.54
CA ASP A 37 0.92 4.55 -7.31
C ASP A 37 1.24 4.26 -5.85
N LYS A 38 2.15 5.05 -5.26
CA LYS A 38 2.50 4.91 -3.84
C LYS A 38 1.29 5.13 -2.94
N TRP A 39 0.49 6.18 -3.19
CA TRP A 39 -0.72 6.44 -2.41
C TRP A 39 -1.77 5.34 -2.56
N ALA A 40 -1.97 4.82 -3.77
CA ALA A 40 -2.87 3.71 -4.04
C ALA A 40 -2.44 2.43 -3.29
N ILE A 41 -1.14 2.10 -3.31
CA ILE A 41 -0.59 0.95 -2.57
C ILE A 41 -0.79 1.13 -1.06
N ARG A 42 -0.50 2.32 -0.51
CA ARG A 42 -0.73 2.63 0.91
C ARG A 42 -2.20 2.47 1.27
N ALA A 43 -3.10 3.04 0.47
CA ALA A 43 -4.54 2.96 0.69
C ALA A 43 -5.05 1.52 0.66
N ASP A 44 -4.53 0.69 -0.25
CA ASP A 44 -4.85 -0.73 -0.33
C ASP A 44 -4.37 -1.49 0.91
N LEU A 45 -3.10 -1.29 1.32
CA LEU A 45 -2.53 -1.96 2.50
C LEU A 45 -3.20 -1.55 3.82
N GLN A 46 -3.68 -0.32 3.95
CA GLN A 46 -4.41 0.15 5.13
C GLN A 46 -5.73 -0.60 5.39
N ARG A 47 -6.26 -1.33 4.40
CA ARG A 47 -7.41 -2.23 4.62
C ARG A 47 -7.12 -3.35 5.61
N ILE A 48 -5.85 -3.70 5.77
CA ILE A 48 -5.42 -4.74 6.70
C ILE A 48 -5.36 -4.13 8.09
N SER A 49 -6.33 -4.50 8.93
CA SER A 49 -6.36 -4.06 10.33
C SER A 49 -5.04 -4.37 11.05
N GLY A 50 -4.43 -3.33 11.63
CA GLY A 50 -3.12 -3.36 12.28
C GLY A 50 -1.94 -3.00 11.36
N CYS A 51 -2.17 -2.77 10.06
CA CYS A 51 -1.20 -2.22 9.13
C CYS A 51 -1.48 -0.71 8.95
N GLY A 52 -0.96 0.10 9.87
CA GLY A 52 -1.06 1.56 9.78
C GLY A 52 -0.21 2.17 8.67
N GLU A 53 -0.27 3.48 8.51
CA GLU A 53 0.42 4.22 7.43
C GLU A 53 1.92 3.92 7.35
N GLN A 54 2.64 3.99 8.47
CA GLN A 54 4.10 3.76 8.49
C GLN A 54 4.48 2.33 8.07
N TYR A 55 3.68 1.33 8.43
CA TYR A 55 3.91 -0.05 8.00
C TYR A 55 3.53 -0.25 6.54
N GLY A 56 2.43 0.35 6.08
CA GLY A 56 2.06 0.35 4.67
C GLY A 56 3.16 0.97 3.80
N ASP A 57 3.79 2.03 4.29
CA ASP A 57 4.98 2.60 3.68
C ASP A 57 6.14 1.64 3.63
N LEU A 58 6.58 1.13 4.78
CA LEU A 58 7.70 0.21 4.84
C LEU A 58 7.50 -0.99 3.90
N LEU A 59 6.28 -1.53 3.84
CA LEU A 59 5.91 -2.59 2.90
C LEU A 59 6.00 -2.15 1.44
N ALA A 60 5.52 -0.96 1.09
CA ALA A 60 5.65 -0.41 -0.26
C ALA A 60 7.12 -0.26 -0.67
N TYR A 61 7.99 0.21 0.25
CA TYR A 61 9.43 0.30 0.02
C TYR A 61 10.11 -1.08 -0.06
N CYS A 62 9.53 -2.12 0.56
CA CYS A 62 9.93 -3.52 0.35
C CYS A 62 9.49 -4.08 -1.01
N GLY A 63 8.86 -3.26 -1.86
CA GLY A 63 8.37 -3.66 -3.19
C GLY A 63 7.01 -4.34 -3.18
N ILE A 64 6.25 -4.25 -2.09
CA ILE A 64 4.87 -4.76 -2.03
C ILE A 64 3.93 -3.84 -2.80
N LYS A 65 3.26 -4.37 -3.82
CA LYS A 65 2.39 -3.60 -4.73
C LYS A 65 0.91 -3.54 -4.31
N GLY A 66 0.58 -3.98 -3.10
CA GLY A 66 -0.78 -3.98 -2.55
C GLY A 66 -1.11 -5.26 -1.80
N VAL A 67 -2.38 -5.40 -1.40
CA VAL A 67 -2.91 -6.53 -0.65
C VAL A 67 -2.72 -7.87 -1.37
N PRO A 68 -2.98 -8.00 -2.69
CA PRO A 68 -2.78 -9.27 -3.38
C PRO A 68 -1.33 -9.73 -3.39
N ASP A 69 -0.38 -8.81 -3.51
CA ASP A 69 1.05 -9.13 -3.46
C ASP A 69 1.44 -9.58 -2.05
N LEU A 70 1.02 -8.84 -1.02
CA LEU A 70 1.27 -9.21 0.38
C LEU A 70 0.74 -10.62 0.73
N ALA A 71 -0.42 -11.00 0.20
CA ALA A 71 -1.02 -12.33 0.41
C ALA A 71 -0.13 -13.49 -0.06
N THR A 72 0.79 -13.25 -1.00
CA THR A 72 1.71 -14.26 -1.56
C THR A 72 3.05 -14.37 -0.82
N ARG A 73 3.35 -13.45 0.09
CA ARG A 73 4.67 -13.37 0.72
C ARG A 73 4.88 -14.38 1.85
N ASN A 74 6.16 -14.68 2.09
CA ASN A 74 6.59 -15.44 3.26
C ASN A 74 6.97 -14.49 4.40
N ALA A 75 6.42 -14.70 5.59
CA ALA A 75 6.62 -13.80 6.73
C ALA A 75 8.08 -13.70 7.20
N THR A 76 8.86 -14.78 7.09
CA THR A 76 10.26 -14.79 7.52
C THR A 76 11.11 -13.95 6.58
N THR A 77 11.00 -14.16 5.27
CA THR A 77 11.77 -13.40 4.28
C THR A 77 11.34 -11.94 4.24
N LEU A 78 10.03 -11.67 4.32
CA LEU A 78 9.50 -10.31 4.38
C LEU A 78 10.00 -9.55 5.61
N ARG A 79 10.08 -10.17 6.78
CA ARG A 79 10.62 -9.50 7.97
C ARG A 79 12.07 -9.08 7.78
N THR A 80 12.90 -9.95 7.22
CA THR A 80 14.30 -9.64 6.96
C THR A 80 14.41 -8.45 5.99
N LEU A 81 13.61 -8.47 4.92
CA LEU A 81 13.56 -7.38 3.95
C LEU A 81 13.08 -6.06 4.58
N MET A 82 12.08 -6.10 5.45
CA MET A 82 11.59 -4.92 6.17
C MET A 82 12.67 -4.32 7.08
N ILE A 83 13.50 -5.14 7.72
CA ILE A 83 14.60 -4.66 8.57
C ILE A 83 15.66 -3.97 7.70
N GLN A 84 16.09 -4.63 6.62
CA GLN A 84 17.06 -4.08 5.68
C GLN A 84 16.57 -2.76 5.07
N THR A 85 15.30 -2.72 4.67
CA THR A 85 14.66 -1.52 4.10
C THR A 85 14.58 -0.40 5.14
N ASN A 86 14.16 -0.68 6.37
CA ASN A 86 14.08 0.33 7.43
C ASN A 86 15.47 0.88 7.80
N GLN A 87 16.52 0.06 7.76
CA GLN A 87 17.91 0.50 7.95
C GLN A 87 18.41 1.34 6.78
N GLN A 88 18.16 0.88 5.54
CA GLN A 88 18.61 1.56 4.32
C GLN A 88 17.98 2.95 4.15
N TYR A 89 16.66 3.04 4.33
CA TYR A 89 15.92 4.29 4.09
C TYR A 89 15.74 5.12 5.35
N GLY A 90 15.93 4.53 6.53
CA GLY A 90 15.83 5.26 7.78
C GLY A 90 17.13 5.96 8.22
N GLY A 91 18.28 5.39 7.85
CA GLY A 91 19.58 5.92 8.26
C GLY A 91 19.74 6.06 9.78
N ASP A 92 20.80 6.75 10.21
CA ASP A 92 21.15 6.87 11.63
C ASP A 92 20.26 7.84 12.43
N LYS A 93 19.39 8.60 11.75
CA LYS A 93 18.63 9.71 12.34
C LYS A 93 17.11 9.66 12.12
N PHE A 94 16.58 8.76 11.28
CA PHE A 94 15.14 8.77 10.94
C PHE A 94 14.57 7.38 10.66
N ASN A 95 14.01 6.66 11.64
CA ASN A 95 13.39 5.37 11.31
C ASN A 95 12.08 5.54 10.51
N MET A 96 11.84 4.73 9.47
CA MET A 96 10.52 4.67 8.82
C MET A 96 9.47 4.12 9.79
N VAL A 97 9.85 3.13 10.60
CA VAL A 97 9.08 2.62 11.74
C VAL A 97 9.96 2.57 12.97
N ASN A 98 9.46 3.10 14.09
CA ASN A 98 10.19 3.06 15.37
C ASN A 98 10.26 1.66 15.97
N THR A 99 9.29 0.81 15.66
CA THR A 99 9.23 -0.56 16.16
C THR A 99 8.99 -1.52 15.01
N MET A 100 9.89 -2.49 14.86
CA MET A 100 9.73 -3.52 13.84
C MET A 100 8.61 -4.48 14.20
N PRO A 101 7.73 -4.86 13.25
CA PRO A 101 6.68 -5.82 13.52
C PRO A 101 7.28 -7.20 13.81
N SER A 102 6.63 -7.93 14.72
CA SER A 102 7.00 -9.32 15.01
C SER A 102 6.69 -10.22 13.81
N LYS A 103 7.34 -11.39 13.73
CA LYS A 103 7.00 -12.41 12.71
C LYS A 103 5.53 -12.80 12.78
N THR A 104 4.95 -12.84 13.98
CA THR A 104 3.53 -13.16 14.20
C THR A 104 2.63 -12.05 13.66
N THR A 105 2.98 -10.79 13.84
CA THR A 105 2.25 -9.64 13.28
C THR A 105 2.24 -9.70 11.75
N ILE A 106 3.40 -9.95 11.13
CA ILE A 106 3.52 -10.06 9.67
C ILE A 106 2.69 -11.24 9.14
N ARG A 107 2.73 -12.41 9.82
CA ARG A 107 1.88 -13.55 9.46
C ARG A 107 0.40 -13.19 9.50
N ARG A 108 -0.05 -12.47 10.55
CA ARG A 108 -1.45 -12.01 10.65
C ARG A 108 -1.83 -11.10 9.49
N TRP A 109 -0.93 -10.19 9.07
CA TRP A 109 -1.19 -9.35 7.90
C TRP A 109 -1.32 -10.17 6.62
N ILE A 110 -0.43 -11.14 6.40
CA ILE A 110 -0.49 -12.04 5.23
C ILE A 110 -1.79 -12.86 5.23
N THR A 111 -2.19 -13.40 6.38
CA THR A 111 -3.46 -14.13 6.50
C THR A 111 -4.64 -13.23 6.18
N LYS A 112 -4.74 -12.05 6.82
CA LYS A 112 -5.80 -11.07 6.52
C LYS A 112 -5.79 -10.64 5.06
N ALA A 113 -4.62 -10.50 4.44
CA ALA A 113 -4.51 -10.15 3.03
C ALA A 113 -5.13 -11.21 2.12
N LYS A 114 -4.98 -12.50 2.46
CA LYS A 114 -5.65 -13.61 1.75
C LYS A 114 -7.17 -13.56 1.90
N ASP A 115 -7.65 -13.15 3.06
CA ASP A 115 -9.09 -13.04 3.37
C ASP A 115 -9.72 -11.74 2.85
N THR A 116 -8.91 -10.80 2.36
CA THR A 116 -9.38 -9.50 1.89
C THR A 116 -9.91 -9.62 0.47
N VAL A 117 -11.18 -9.26 0.26
CA VAL A 117 -11.83 -9.28 -1.07
C VAL A 117 -11.05 -8.39 -2.05
N ARG A 118 -10.60 -8.99 -3.16
CA ARG A 118 -10.03 -8.27 -4.29
C ARG A 118 -11.12 -7.39 -4.91
N TYR A 119 -10.78 -6.17 -5.32
CA TYR A 119 -11.74 -5.24 -5.90
C TYR A 119 -12.53 -5.93 -7.02
N PRO A 120 -13.87 -5.99 -6.92
CA PRO A 120 -14.67 -6.52 -8.00
C PRO A 120 -14.43 -5.69 -9.27
N ARG A 121 -14.38 -6.36 -10.43
CA ARG A 121 -14.23 -5.71 -11.75
C ARG A 121 -15.43 -4.81 -12.11
N PHE A 122 -16.49 -4.78 -11.30
CA PHE A 122 -17.74 -4.04 -11.50
C PHE A 122 -17.64 -2.50 -11.47
N LEU A 123 -16.43 -1.91 -11.50
CA LEU A 123 -16.28 -0.45 -11.65
C LEU A 123 -16.15 -0.01 -13.12
N GLU A 124 -16.25 -0.91 -14.10
CA GLU A 124 -16.24 -0.58 -15.55
C GLU A 124 -17.50 0.16 -16.04
N GLY A 125 -18.43 0.56 -15.15
CA GLY A 125 -19.72 1.16 -15.50
C GLY A 125 -20.04 2.52 -14.86
N LEU A 126 -19.04 3.31 -14.42
CA LEU A 126 -19.22 4.69 -13.92
C LEU A 126 -18.44 5.73 -14.74
#